data_AF-A0A3S4LRB4-F1
#
_entry.id   AF-A0A3S4LRB4-F1
#
_cell.length_a   1.000
_cell.length_b   1.000
_cell.length_c   1.000
_cell.angle_alpha   90.00
_cell.angle_beta   90.00
_cell.angle_gamma   90.00
#
_symmetry.space_group_name_H-M   'P 1'
#
loop_
_entity.id
_entity.type
_entity.pdbx_description
1 polymer ?
#
loop_
_entity_poly.entity_id
_entity_poly.type
_entity_poly.pdbx_seq_one_letter_code
_entity_poly.pdbx_strand_id
1 'polypeptide(L)'
;MGWIKPHFFTLPTLCRIPNAWRATSKKQFTVRDISELVRQGQDLMVQVVKDPLGTKGARLTTDITLPSRYLVFMPGASHVGVSQRIESESERERLKKGGGGILRRNRAGLLFVPQRKACVKRISRLTPPISSASGRKVMERKKRPQTRYQMYGELALAQRVLRDFADAQLDRIRVDSRLTYESLLEFTAEYIPEMTSKLEHYSGHQPIFDLYDVEK
;
A
#
# COMPACT_ATOMS: atom_id res chain seq x y z
N MET A 1 -23.64 10.86 -27.74
CA MET A 1 -22.31 11.02 -27.10
C MET A 1 -22.25 10.09 -25.91
N GLY A 2 -21.58 8.95 -26.10
CA GLY A 2 -21.60 7.82 -25.19
C GLY A 2 -20.66 8.03 -24.00
N TRP A 3 -21.21 7.95 -22.80
CA TRP A 3 -20.45 7.90 -21.55
C TRP A 3 -20.15 6.45 -21.25
N ILE A 4 -18.88 6.10 -21.35
CA ILE A 4 -18.33 4.79 -21.01
C ILE A 4 -18.53 4.58 -19.51
N LYS A 5 -19.27 3.51 -19.17
CA LYS A 5 -19.47 3.03 -17.80
C LYS A 5 -18.11 2.68 -17.17
N PRO A 6 -17.72 3.23 -16.02
CA PRO A 6 -16.60 2.68 -15.27
C PRO A 6 -17.08 1.38 -14.62
N HIS A 7 -16.57 0.27 -15.14
CA HIS A 7 -16.76 -1.04 -14.56
C HIS A 7 -16.24 -1.06 -13.12
N PHE A 8 -17.12 -1.54 -12.26
CA PHE A 8 -16.92 -1.84 -10.86
C PHE A 8 -15.79 -2.85 -10.67
N PHE A 9 -14.85 -2.53 -9.78
CA PHE A 9 -14.26 -3.52 -8.89
C PHE A 9 -14.11 -2.87 -7.51
N THR A 10 -15.14 -3.03 -6.69
CA THR A 10 -15.02 -2.91 -5.24
C THR A 10 -13.87 -3.79 -4.80
N LEU A 11 -12.87 -3.24 -4.12
CA LEU A 11 -11.91 -4.01 -3.33
C LEU A 11 -12.70 -5.03 -2.49
N PRO A 12 -12.66 -6.34 -2.80
CA PRO A 12 -13.30 -7.31 -1.95
C PRO A 12 -12.44 -7.40 -0.70
N THR A 13 -12.94 -6.89 0.42
CA THR A 13 -12.64 -7.45 1.75
C THR A 13 -11.17 -7.57 2.16
N LEU A 14 -10.29 -6.67 1.75
CA LEU A 14 -8.94 -6.61 2.33
C LEU A 14 -8.94 -5.78 3.61
N CYS A 15 -9.12 -6.51 4.71
CA CYS A 15 -8.95 -6.06 6.09
C CYS A 15 -9.79 -4.85 6.46
N ARG A 16 -11.04 -5.09 6.89
CA ARG A 16 -11.49 -4.44 8.12
C ARG A 16 -10.40 -4.72 9.15
N ILE A 17 -9.53 -3.76 9.42
CA ILE A 17 -8.74 -3.75 10.64
C ILE A 17 -9.82 -3.76 11.74
N PRO A 18 -10.01 -4.87 12.47
CA PRO A 18 -11.06 -4.91 13.48
C PRO A 18 -10.80 -3.79 14.48
N ASN A 19 -11.84 -3.20 15.06
CA ASN A 19 -11.71 -2.25 16.18
C ASN A 19 -10.91 -2.85 17.38
N ALA A 20 -10.57 -4.15 17.33
CA ALA A 20 -9.81 -4.92 18.30
C ALA A 20 -8.29 -4.61 18.39
N TRP A 21 -7.74 -3.72 17.54
CA TRP A 21 -6.34 -3.26 17.70
C TRP A 21 -6.17 -2.17 18.79
N ARG A 22 -7.24 -1.84 19.52
CA ARG A 22 -7.22 -0.99 20.73
C ARG A 22 -7.03 -1.79 22.04
N ALA A 23 -6.05 -2.68 22.10
CA ALA A 23 -5.57 -3.24 23.36
C ALA A 23 -4.04 -3.33 23.22
N THR A 24 -3.24 -2.49 23.87
CA THR A 24 -3.08 -2.45 25.33
C THR A 24 -2.68 -1.04 25.77
N SER A 25 -3.56 -0.38 26.54
CA SER A 25 -3.36 0.83 27.35
C SER A 25 -4.72 1.52 27.47
N LYS A 26 -5.44 1.30 28.57
CA LYS A 26 -6.52 2.21 28.98
C LYS A 26 -5.90 3.57 29.36
N LYS A 27 -5.40 4.31 28.37
CA LYS A 27 -5.22 5.75 28.51
C LYS A 27 -6.61 6.32 28.36
N GLN A 28 -7.09 6.97 29.41
CA GLN A 28 -8.34 7.71 29.43
C GLN A 28 -8.31 8.68 28.25
N PHE A 29 -9.02 8.36 27.17
CA PHE A 29 -9.14 9.24 26.01
C PHE A 29 -10.06 10.37 26.44
N THR A 30 -9.50 11.44 26.98
CA THR A 30 -10.20 12.71 27.04
C THR A 30 -10.38 13.17 25.59
N VAL A 31 -11.61 13.11 25.11
CA VAL A 31 -11.95 13.64 23.79
C VAL A 31 -11.85 15.15 23.92
N ARG A 32 -10.73 15.70 23.47
CA ARG A 32 -10.52 17.15 23.39
C ARG A 32 -11.45 17.73 22.34
N ASP A 33 -11.88 18.96 22.58
CA ASP A 33 -12.70 19.69 21.61
C ASP A 33 -11.90 19.83 20.29
N ILE A 34 -12.59 19.67 19.16
CA ILE A 34 -11.98 19.80 17.84
C ILE A 34 -11.41 21.21 17.63
N SER A 35 -12.02 22.23 18.24
CA SER A 35 -11.56 23.62 18.19
C SER A 35 -10.17 23.83 18.82
N GLU A 36 -9.76 22.96 19.75
CA GLU A 36 -8.41 22.98 20.32
C GLU A 36 -7.39 22.25 19.44
N LEU A 37 -7.86 21.34 18.57
CA LEU A 37 -7.02 20.44 17.78
C LEU A 37 -6.70 20.98 16.39
N VAL A 38 -7.61 21.75 15.79
CA VAL A 38 -7.45 22.27 14.43
C VAL A 38 -7.90 23.72 14.32
N ARG A 39 -7.24 24.48 13.43
CA ARG A 39 -7.58 25.87 13.13
C ARG A 39 -8.06 26.03 11.69
N GLN A 40 -8.95 26.98 11.43
CA GLN A 40 -9.34 27.32 10.07
C GLN A 40 -8.12 27.79 9.27
N GLY A 41 -7.98 27.30 8.04
CA GLY A 41 -6.82 27.59 7.18
C GLY A 41 -5.57 26.74 7.48
N GLN A 42 -5.63 25.83 8.46
CA GLN A 42 -4.55 24.87 8.71
C GLN A 42 -4.50 23.79 7.62
N ASP A 43 -3.33 23.62 7.02
CA ASP A 43 -3.10 22.55 6.06
C ASP A 43 -2.79 21.23 6.78
N LEU A 44 -3.55 20.19 6.42
CA LEU A 44 -3.45 18.85 7.01
C LEU A 44 -3.15 17.81 5.94
N MET A 45 -2.19 16.92 6.24
CA MET A 45 -1.99 15.72 5.45
C MET A 45 -3.10 14.72 5.79
N VAL A 46 -3.85 14.32 4.77
CA VAL A 46 -5.02 13.45 4.90
C VAL A 46 -4.95 12.27 3.92
N GLN A 47 -5.55 11.16 4.30
CA GLN A 47 -5.77 9.99 3.45
C GLN A 47 -7.28 9.79 3.24
N VAL A 48 -7.67 9.53 2.00
CA VAL A 48 -9.05 9.14 1.66
C VAL A 48 -9.29 7.71 2.13
N VAL A 49 -10.30 7.53 2.98
CA VAL A 49 -10.73 6.23 3.51
C VAL A 49 -11.98 5.74 2.78
N LYS A 50 -12.85 6.65 2.39
CA LYS A 50 -14.02 6.37 1.57
C LYS A 50 -14.20 7.44 0.51
N ASP A 51 -14.51 7.01 -0.69
CA ASP A 51 -14.89 7.87 -1.79
C ASP A 51 -16.15 8.68 -1.47
N PRO A 52 -16.34 9.85 -2.11
CA PRO A 52 -17.55 10.63 -1.95
C PRO A 52 -18.77 9.80 -2.38
N LEU A 53 -19.88 9.98 -1.66
CA LEU A 53 -21.13 9.27 -1.93
C LEU A 53 -22.28 10.27 -2.05
N GLY A 54 -22.77 10.46 -3.28
CA GLY A 54 -23.79 11.45 -3.61
C GLY A 54 -23.29 12.87 -3.31
N THR A 55 -24.01 13.58 -2.44
CA THR A 55 -23.64 14.93 -1.99
C THR A 55 -22.65 14.93 -0.82
N LYS A 56 -22.35 13.77 -0.22
CA LYS A 56 -21.38 13.67 0.87
C LYS A 56 -19.97 13.58 0.29
N GLY A 57 -19.12 14.51 0.69
CA GLY A 57 -17.69 14.49 0.35
C GLY A 57 -16.97 13.22 0.85
N ALA A 58 -15.72 13.05 0.40
CA ALA A 58 -14.89 11.91 0.78
C ALA A 58 -14.64 11.88 2.30
N ARG A 59 -14.56 10.67 2.87
CA ARG A 59 -14.18 10.50 4.28
C ARG A 59 -12.66 10.47 4.39
N LEU A 60 -12.12 11.36 5.21
CA LEU A 60 -10.68 11.53 5.39
C LEU A 60 -10.20 11.02 6.76
N THR A 61 -8.91 10.69 6.85
CA THR A 61 -8.20 10.43 8.10
C THR A 61 -6.83 11.11 8.10
N THR A 62 -6.35 11.55 9.26
CA THR A 62 -4.96 12.02 9.45
C THR A 62 -4.02 10.87 9.83
N ASP A 63 -4.55 9.70 10.18
CA ASP A 63 -3.78 8.49 10.44
C ASP A 63 -3.38 7.85 9.11
N ILE A 64 -2.26 8.34 8.55
CA ILE A 64 -1.78 7.89 7.24
C ILE A 64 -1.23 6.47 7.34
N THR A 65 -1.62 5.65 6.38
CA THR A 65 -1.19 4.26 6.22
C THR A 65 -0.73 4.04 4.79
N LEU A 66 0.50 3.53 4.63
CA LEU A 66 1.09 3.25 3.33
C LEU A 66 1.30 1.74 3.21
N PRO A 67 0.39 1.01 2.53
CA PRO A 67 0.53 -0.41 2.34
C PRO A 67 1.71 -0.70 1.42
N SER A 68 2.66 -1.47 1.94
CA SER A 68 3.69 -2.14 1.16
C SER A 68 3.31 -3.61 1.01
N ARG A 69 4.24 -4.41 0.51
CA ARG A 69 4.00 -5.79 0.15
C ARG A 69 3.70 -6.71 1.33
N TYR A 70 4.56 -6.68 2.36
CA TYR A 70 4.44 -7.53 3.55
C TYR A 70 4.15 -6.73 4.82
N LEU A 71 4.18 -5.41 4.74
CA LEU A 71 3.90 -4.53 5.86
C LEU A 71 3.14 -3.29 5.43
N VAL A 72 2.50 -2.65 6.39
CA VAL A 72 1.91 -1.32 6.27
C VAL A 72 2.75 -0.35 7.09
N PHE A 73 3.23 0.70 6.45
CA PHE A 73 3.98 1.77 7.10
C PHE A 73 3.03 2.82 7.65
N MET A 74 3.22 3.20 8.93
CA MET A 74 2.34 4.11 9.66
C MET A 74 3.18 5.20 10.34
N PRO A 75 3.41 6.36 9.70
CA PRO A 75 4.29 7.42 10.23
C PRO A 75 3.79 8.01 11.56
N GLY A 76 2.49 7.98 11.83
CA GLY A 76 1.90 8.50 13.08
C GLY A 76 1.88 7.49 14.24
N ALA A 77 2.18 6.22 13.99
CA ALA A 77 2.15 5.18 15.01
C ALA A 77 3.55 4.98 15.63
N SER A 78 3.59 4.59 16.91
CA SER A 78 4.83 4.35 17.67
C SER A 78 5.05 2.89 18.05
N HIS A 79 4.31 1.96 17.46
CA HIS A 79 4.35 0.54 17.80
C HIS A 79 4.48 -0.35 16.56
N VAL A 80 4.92 -1.60 16.77
CA VAL A 80 4.98 -2.64 15.75
C VAL A 80 3.82 -3.61 15.98
N GLY A 81 2.93 -3.72 14.99
CA GLY A 81 1.84 -4.69 14.96
C GLY A 81 2.19 -5.90 14.09
N VAL A 82 1.67 -7.07 14.44
CA VAL A 82 1.75 -8.29 13.64
C VAL A 82 0.36 -8.86 13.49
N SER A 83 -0.09 -9.05 12.24
CA SER A 83 -1.45 -9.52 11.93
C SER A 83 -1.85 -10.77 12.72
N GLN A 84 -3.11 -10.80 13.16
CA GLN A 84 -3.71 -11.94 13.86
C GLN A 84 -3.75 -13.22 13.01
N ARG A 85 -3.71 -13.10 11.67
CA ARG A 85 -3.65 -14.24 10.74
C ARG A 85 -2.30 -14.99 10.79
N ILE A 86 -1.29 -14.45 11.47
CA ILE A 86 -0.03 -15.15 11.74
C ILE A 86 -0.20 -15.89 13.07
N GLU A 87 -0.46 -17.19 12.97
CA GLU A 87 -0.78 -18.07 14.12
C GLU A 87 0.45 -18.51 14.90
N SER A 88 1.61 -18.63 14.23
CA SER A 88 2.87 -19.02 14.87
C SER A 88 3.38 -17.91 15.80
N GLU A 89 3.48 -18.21 17.10
CA GLU A 89 3.98 -17.25 18.09
C GLU A 89 5.49 -16.98 17.93
N SER A 90 6.28 -18.02 17.65
CA SER A 90 7.72 -17.85 17.38
C SER A 90 7.97 -16.90 16.20
N GLU A 91 7.11 -16.97 15.18
CA GLU A 91 7.18 -16.06 14.05
C GLU A 91 6.75 -14.63 14.41
N ARG A 92 5.69 -14.50 15.21
CA ARG A 92 5.22 -13.20 15.69
C ARG A 92 6.30 -12.47 16.48
N GLU A 93 7.00 -13.16 17.37
CA GLU A 93 8.11 -12.62 18.13
C GLU A 93 9.27 -12.20 17.22
N ARG A 94 9.62 -13.04 16.23
CA ARG A 94 10.65 -12.72 15.24
C ARG A 94 10.34 -11.45 14.45
N LEU A 95 9.09 -11.29 13.98
CA LEU A 95 8.64 -10.10 13.25
C LEU A 95 8.60 -8.86 14.14
N LYS A 96 8.13 -8.99 15.39
CA LYS A 96 8.16 -7.89 16.37
C LYS A 96 9.60 -7.42 16.61
N LYS A 97 10.54 -8.36 16.82
CA LYS A 97 11.96 -8.06 17.03
C LYS A 97 12.60 -7.38 15.82
N GLY A 98 12.34 -7.90 14.61
CA GLY A 98 12.82 -7.30 13.37
C GLY A 98 12.22 -5.92 13.09
N GLY A 99 10.91 -5.76 13.28
CA GLY A 99 10.21 -4.49 13.12
C GLY A 99 10.63 -3.43 14.14
N GLY A 100 10.97 -3.84 15.37
CA GLY A 100 11.45 -2.93 16.42
C GLY A 100 12.71 -2.16 16.01
N GLY A 101 13.61 -2.79 15.25
CA GLY A 101 14.79 -2.13 14.69
C GLY A 101 14.42 -1.02 13.69
N ILE A 102 13.42 -1.25 12.85
CA ILE A 102 12.95 -0.28 11.85
C ILE A 102 12.17 0.86 12.53
N LEU A 103 11.33 0.55 13.52
CA LEU A 103 10.63 1.54 14.34
C LEU A 103 11.60 2.52 14.99
N ARG A 104 12.70 2.03 15.60
CA ARG A 104 13.73 2.89 16.21
C ARG A 104 14.40 3.82 15.19
N ARG A 105 14.65 3.32 13.98
CA ARG A 105 15.32 4.09 12.91
C ARG A 105 14.42 5.18 12.32
N ASN A 106 13.17 4.85 12.03
CA ASN A 106 12.27 5.73 11.29
C ASN A 106 11.25 6.48 12.17
N ARG A 107 11.19 6.18 13.48
CA ARG A 107 10.18 6.68 14.43
C ARG A 107 8.75 6.52 13.90
N ALA A 108 8.51 5.42 13.19
CA ALA A 108 7.26 5.13 12.52
C ALA A 108 6.85 3.68 12.76
N GLY A 109 5.57 3.48 13.02
CA GLY A 109 4.96 2.19 13.28
C GLY A 109 4.86 1.36 12.03
N LEU A 110 4.82 0.04 12.22
CA LEU A 110 4.75 -0.94 11.15
C LEU A 110 3.72 -1.99 11.52
N LEU A 111 2.92 -2.42 10.55
CA LEU A 111 2.02 -3.55 10.70
C LEU A 111 2.39 -4.64 9.70
N PHE A 112 2.81 -5.81 10.16
CA PHE A 112 3.07 -6.95 9.29
C PHE A 112 1.75 -7.62 8.87
N VAL A 113 1.57 -7.81 7.56
CA VAL A 113 0.37 -8.39 6.97
C VAL A 113 0.75 -9.66 6.20
N PRO A 114 0.07 -10.79 6.42
CA PRO A 114 0.28 -11.99 5.63
C PRO A 114 -0.37 -11.80 4.26
N GLN A 115 0.43 -11.90 3.20
CA GLN A 115 -0.08 -12.16 1.86
C GLN A 115 -0.07 -13.67 1.58
N ARG A 116 -1.02 -14.10 0.74
CA ARG A 116 -1.26 -15.48 0.26
C ARG A 116 0.03 -16.30 0.21
N LYS A 117 0.12 -17.37 1.02
CA LYS A 117 1.14 -18.44 1.01
C LYS A 117 2.61 -18.01 0.85
N ALA A 118 2.94 -16.74 1.08
CA ALA A 118 4.30 -16.24 0.89
C ALA A 118 5.14 -16.64 2.11
N CYS A 119 6.21 -17.38 1.82
CA CYS A 119 7.15 -17.92 2.79
C CYS A 119 7.71 -16.78 3.66
N VAL A 120 7.25 -16.78 4.91
CA VAL A 120 7.65 -16.00 6.07
C VAL A 120 9.17 -15.71 6.16
N LYS A 121 10.00 -16.60 5.61
CA LYS A 121 11.46 -16.53 5.57
C LYS A 121 12.03 -15.31 4.82
N ARG A 122 11.29 -14.64 3.92
CA ARG A 122 11.79 -13.48 3.14
C ARG A 122 11.46 -12.10 3.71
N ILE A 123 10.50 -12.01 4.64
CA ILE A 123 9.98 -10.74 5.18
C ILE A 123 11.07 -9.91 5.89
N SER A 124 12.12 -10.54 6.43
CA SER A 124 13.20 -9.79 7.11
C SER A 124 14.22 -9.15 6.16
N ARG A 125 14.39 -9.68 4.94
CA ARG A 125 15.48 -9.26 4.04
C ARG A 125 15.09 -8.16 3.05
N LEU A 126 13.85 -8.17 2.55
CA LEU A 126 13.43 -7.30 1.44
C LEU A 126 12.66 -6.04 1.88
N THR A 127 12.25 -5.98 3.15
CA THR A 127 11.23 -5.02 3.59
C THR A 127 11.74 -3.64 4.09
N PRO A 128 12.98 -3.49 4.61
CA PRO A 128 13.48 -2.17 5.02
C PRO A 128 13.61 -1.13 3.89
N PRO A 129 14.12 -1.44 2.67
CA PRO A 129 14.41 -0.40 1.68
C PRO A 129 13.16 0.12 0.95
N ILE A 130 12.23 -0.75 0.55
CA ILE A 130 11.10 -0.38 -0.31
C ILE A 130 10.03 0.41 0.46
N SER A 131 9.67 -0.04 1.67
CA SER A 131 8.68 0.65 2.51
C SER A 131 9.21 1.99 3.04
N SER A 132 10.51 2.07 3.33
CA SER A 132 11.15 3.33 3.71
C SER A 132 11.28 4.28 2.53
N ALA A 133 11.45 3.82 1.29
CA ALA A 133 11.51 4.71 0.12
C ALA A 133 10.19 5.45 -0.11
N SER A 134 9.05 4.75 -0.24
CA SER A 134 7.74 5.39 -0.41
C SER A 134 7.37 6.25 0.81
N GLY A 135 7.58 5.71 2.03
CA GLY A 135 7.32 6.44 3.26
C GLY A 135 8.15 7.71 3.40
N ARG A 136 9.44 7.66 3.08
CA ARG A 136 10.33 8.83 3.07
C ARG A 136 9.92 9.84 2.01
N LYS A 137 9.60 9.40 0.78
CA LYS A 137 9.13 10.31 -0.28
C LYS A 137 7.87 11.06 0.14
N VAL A 138 6.91 10.40 0.78
CA VAL A 138 5.69 11.06 1.30
C VAL A 138 6.04 12.04 2.41
N MET A 139 6.93 11.67 3.34
CA MET A 139 7.37 12.56 4.41
C MET A 139 8.22 13.75 3.93
N GLU A 140 9.00 13.57 2.87
CA GLU A 140 9.74 14.64 2.19
C GLU A 140 8.81 15.58 1.44
N ARG A 141 7.81 15.04 0.73
CA ARG A 141 6.75 15.82 0.08
C ARG A 141 5.96 16.63 1.10
N LYS A 142 5.66 16.09 2.28
CA LYS A 142 4.99 16.81 3.37
C LYS A 142 5.73 18.10 3.81
N LYS A 143 7.06 18.14 3.70
CA LYS A 143 7.86 19.32 4.08
C LYS A 143 7.83 20.44 3.05
N ARG A 144 7.27 20.21 1.85
CA ARG A 144 7.22 21.22 0.79
C ARG A 144 6.17 22.28 1.15
N PRO A 145 6.37 23.55 0.75
CA PRO A 145 5.46 24.65 1.06
C PRO A 145 4.15 24.62 0.26
N GLN A 146 4.03 23.73 -0.73
CA GLN A 146 2.79 23.55 -1.49
C GLN A 146 1.81 22.71 -0.69
N THR A 147 0.55 23.16 -0.55
CA THR A 147 -0.39 22.54 0.39
C THR A 147 -1.68 22.00 -0.24
N ARG A 148 -1.74 21.88 -1.57
CA ARG A 148 -2.91 21.34 -2.29
C ARG A 148 -2.52 20.47 -3.49
N TYR A 149 -1.86 19.35 -3.23
CA TYR A 149 -1.54 18.38 -4.28
C TYR A 149 -1.57 16.94 -3.76
N GLN A 150 -1.79 16.00 -4.67
CA GLN A 150 -1.77 14.58 -4.36
C GLN A 150 -0.36 14.13 -3.99
N MET A 151 -0.14 13.78 -2.72
CA MET A 151 1.18 13.31 -2.26
C MET A 151 1.46 11.88 -2.72
N TYR A 152 0.44 11.02 -2.72
CA TYR A 152 0.52 9.61 -3.10
C TYR A 152 -0.82 9.18 -3.68
N GLY A 153 -0.82 8.57 -4.87
CA GLY A 153 -2.00 8.00 -5.50
C GLY A 153 -2.11 6.51 -5.24
N GLU A 154 -3.31 5.97 -5.31
CA GLU A 154 -3.46 4.50 -5.36
C GLU A 154 -2.74 3.96 -6.60
N LEU A 155 -2.08 2.82 -6.43
CA LEU A 155 -1.46 2.10 -7.54
C LEU A 155 -2.54 1.68 -8.55
N ALA A 156 -2.23 1.86 -9.84
CA ALA A 156 -3.08 1.33 -10.90
C ALA A 156 -3.21 -0.19 -10.79
N LEU A 157 -4.28 -0.76 -11.35
CA LEU A 157 -4.57 -2.20 -11.25
C LEU A 157 -3.35 -3.06 -11.64
N ALA A 158 -2.71 -2.76 -12.77
CA ALA A 158 -1.53 -3.49 -13.23
C ALA A 158 -0.36 -3.43 -12.24
N GLN A 159 -0.08 -2.26 -11.66
CA GLN A 159 0.97 -2.09 -10.64
C GLN A 159 0.63 -2.86 -9.35
N ARG A 160 -0.65 -2.89 -8.95
CA ARG A 160 -1.13 -3.68 -7.81
C ARG A 160 -0.91 -5.18 -8.04
N VAL A 161 -1.27 -5.66 -9.24
CA VAL A 161 -1.05 -7.06 -9.64
C VAL A 161 0.44 -7.40 -9.57
N LEU A 162 1.32 -6.59 -10.17
CA LEU A 162 2.77 -6.84 -10.10
C LEU A 162 3.32 -6.87 -8.68
N ARG A 163 2.91 -5.93 -7.82
CA ARG A 163 3.29 -5.91 -6.40
C ARG A 163 2.92 -7.21 -5.69
N ASP A 164 1.73 -7.73 -5.95
CA ASP A 164 1.21 -8.92 -5.27
C ASP A 164 1.89 -10.19 -5.82
N PHE A 165 2.20 -10.25 -7.12
CA PHE A 165 2.85 -11.41 -7.77
C PHE A 165 4.38 -11.39 -7.76
N ALA A 166 5.04 -10.42 -7.11
CA ALA A 166 6.49 -10.28 -7.10
C ALA A 166 7.34 -11.44 -6.54
N ASP A 167 6.69 -12.46 -5.96
CA ASP A 167 7.32 -13.63 -5.35
C ASP A 167 7.03 -14.90 -6.13
N ALA A 168 6.10 -14.82 -7.07
CA ALA A 168 5.81 -15.92 -7.96
C ALA A 168 7.03 -16.13 -8.86
N GLN A 169 7.34 -17.39 -9.12
CA GLN A 169 8.26 -17.72 -10.20
C GLN A 169 7.53 -17.45 -11.51
N LEU A 170 7.59 -16.20 -11.96
CA LEU A 170 7.10 -15.78 -13.25
C LEU A 170 8.22 -15.94 -14.27
N ASP A 171 7.90 -16.50 -15.43
CA ASP A 171 8.83 -16.54 -16.55
C ASP A 171 8.82 -15.22 -17.32
N ARG A 172 7.61 -14.73 -17.64
CA ARG A 172 7.40 -13.51 -18.46
C ARG A 172 6.15 -12.76 -18.03
N ILE A 173 6.17 -11.44 -18.18
CA ILE A 173 5.02 -10.55 -17.99
C ILE A 173 4.80 -9.81 -19.31
N ARG A 174 3.69 -10.11 -20.00
CA ARG A 174 3.37 -9.50 -21.30
C ARG A 174 2.30 -8.43 -21.18
N VAL A 175 2.55 -7.29 -21.82
CA VAL A 175 1.65 -6.13 -21.81
C VAL A 175 1.44 -5.66 -23.25
N ASP A 176 0.18 -5.60 -23.70
CA ASP A 176 -0.22 -5.19 -25.05
C ASP A 176 -0.21 -3.66 -25.27
N SER A 177 -0.41 -2.90 -24.19
CA SER A 177 -0.44 -1.44 -24.24
C SER A 177 0.92 -0.85 -23.92
N ARG A 178 1.46 -0.08 -24.87
CA ARG A 178 2.74 0.63 -24.70
C ARG A 178 2.75 1.59 -23.51
N LEU A 179 1.68 2.36 -23.31
CA LEU A 179 1.57 3.30 -22.19
C LEU A 179 1.61 2.57 -20.85
N THR A 180 0.89 1.44 -20.75
CA THR A 180 0.90 0.61 -19.54
C THR A 180 2.27 -0.04 -19.33
N TYR A 181 2.92 -0.50 -20.40
CA TYR A 181 4.26 -1.08 -20.33
C TYR A 181 5.29 -0.08 -19.79
N GLU A 182 5.33 1.14 -20.33
CA GLU A 182 6.24 2.20 -19.89
C GLU A 182 5.99 2.55 -18.41
N SER A 183 4.73 2.71 -18.02
CA SER A 183 4.35 2.97 -16.62
C SER A 183 4.73 1.83 -15.66
N LEU A 184 4.60 0.58 -16.10
CA LEU A 184 5.00 -0.59 -15.31
C LEU A 184 6.52 -0.71 -15.21
N LEU A 185 7.25 -0.35 -16.26
CA LEU A 185 8.71 -0.39 -16.28
C LEU A 185 9.31 0.60 -15.29
N GLU A 186 8.79 1.83 -15.23
CA GLU A 186 9.15 2.80 -14.19
C GLU A 186 8.84 2.27 -12.78
N PHE A 187 7.65 1.68 -12.62
CA PHE A 187 7.22 1.12 -11.35
C PHE A 187 8.10 -0.07 -10.89
N THR A 188 8.39 -1.03 -11.76
CA THR A 188 9.23 -2.18 -11.39
C THR A 188 10.67 -1.76 -11.16
N ALA A 189 11.21 -0.81 -11.93
CA ALA A 189 12.55 -0.28 -11.70
C ALA A 189 12.68 0.37 -10.32
N GLU A 190 11.65 1.10 -9.86
CA GLU A 190 11.67 1.75 -8.55
C GLU A 190 11.41 0.78 -7.38
N TYR A 191 10.44 -0.12 -7.53
CA TYR A 191 9.91 -0.89 -6.40
C TYR A 191 10.31 -2.37 -6.40
N ILE A 192 10.52 -2.98 -7.57
CA ILE A 192 10.73 -4.43 -7.71
C ILE A 192 11.71 -4.71 -8.88
N PRO A 193 13.00 -4.36 -8.75
CA PRO A 193 13.94 -4.42 -9.87
C PRO A 193 14.10 -5.81 -10.48
N GLU A 194 13.89 -6.86 -9.67
CA GLU A 194 13.92 -8.28 -10.09
C GLU A 194 12.88 -8.63 -11.16
N MET A 195 11.80 -7.86 -11.28
CA MET A 195 10.74 -8.08 -12.26
C MET A 195 10.93 -7.29 -13.56
N THR A 196 11.74 -6.24 -13.54
CA THR A 196 11.94 -5.37 -14.70
C THR A 196 12.47 -6.14 -15.91
N SER A 197 13.35 -7.12 -15.69
CA SER A 197 13.89 -7.98 -16.76
C SER A 197 12.88 -8.94 -17.38
N LYS A 198 11.73 -9.15 -16.73
CA LYS A 198 10.68 -10.07 -17.17
C LYS A 198 9.54 -9.38 -17.91
N LEU A 199 9.55 -8.05 -17.95
CA LEU A 199 8.50 -7.23 -18.55
C LEU A 199 8.73 -7.11 -20.07
N GLU A 200 7.80 -7.62 -20.86
CA GLU A 200 7.83 -7.60 -22.32
C GLU A 200 6.63 -6.83 -22.88
N HIS A 201 6.87 -5.92 -23.83
CA HIS A 201 5.80 -5.30 -24.61
C HIS A 201 5.40 -6.25 -25.74
N TYR A 202 4.12 -6.59 -25.80
CA TYR A 202 3.55 -7.42 -26.84
C TYR A 202 2.94 -6.54 -27.93
N SER A 203 3.50 -6.60 -29.14
CA SER A 203 3.03 -5.83 -30.31
C SER A 203 2.46 -6.73 -31.42
N GLY A 204 2.04 -7.95 -31.08
CA GLY A 204 1.45 -8.86 -32.06
C GLY A 204 0.04 -8.47 -32.45
N HIS A 205 -0.41 -8.97 -33.60
CA HIS A 205 -1.71 -8.61 -34.18
C HIS A 205 -2.89 -9.38 -33.54
N GLN A 206 -2.61 -10.53 -32.93
CA GLN A 206 -3.61 -11.33 -32.24
C GLN A 206 -3.72 -10.88 -30.77
N PRO A 207 -4.93 -10.78 -30.19
CA PRO A 207 -5.09 -10.47 -28.77
C PRO A 207 -4.31 -11.45 -27.88
N ILE A 208 -3.72 -10.94 -26.79
CA ILE A 208 -2.92 -11.76 -25.87
C ILE A 208 -3.76 -12.91 -25.30
N PHE A 209 -5.03 -12.65 -24.97
CA PHE A 209 -5.89 -13.67 -24.36
C PHE A 209 -6.21 -14.83 -25.30
N ASP A 210 -6.38 -14.57 -26.60
CA ASP A 210 -6.59 -15.60 -27.62
C ASP A 210 -5.35 -16.48 -27.82
N LEU A 211 -4.15 -15.91 -27.71
CA LEU A 211 -2.90 -16.67 -27.80
C LEU A 211 -2.74 -17.72 -26.70
N TYR A 212 -3.37 -17.48 -25.54
CA TYR A 212 -3.24 -18.33 -24.36
C TYR A 212 -4.54 -19.08 -24.00
N ASP A 213 -5.57 -19.05 -24.87
CA ASP A 213 -6.86 -19.73 -24.71
C ASP A 213 -7.52 -19.47 -23.33
N VAL A 214 -7.43 -18.22 -22.85
CA VAL A 214 -7.98 -17.82 -21.53
C VAL A 214 -9.40 -17.28 -21.60
N GLU A 215 -9.91 -16.96 -22.79
CA GLU A 215 -11.32 -16.62 -23.02
C GLU A 215 -12.07 -17.85 -23.53
N LYS A 216 -12.96 -18.40 -22.70
CA LYS A 216 -13.96 -19.41 -23.07
C LYS A 216 -15.36 -18.91 -22.73
#